data_AF-A0A9Y1BT60-F1
#
_entry.id   AF-A0A9Y1BT60-F1
#
_cell.length_a   1.000
_cell.length_b   1.000
_cell.length_c   1.000
_cell.angle_alpha   90.00
_cell.angle_beta   90.00
_cell.angle_gamma   90.00
#
_symmetry.space_group_name_H-M   'P 1'
#
loop_
_entity.id
_entity.type
_entity.pdbx_description
1 polymer ?
#
loop_
_entity_poly.entity_id
_entity_poly.type
_entity_poly.pdbx_seq_one_letter_code
_entity_poly.pdbx_strand_id
1 'polypeptide(L)'
;MGLTLERSSLRHRKSNLINNVKEQFANFNIILQFLDSNDYLNRRIGFALCIPKYDKFSDDFKLIIKRKWATETLRNKMGESFTQLCNRIFA
;
A
#
# COMPACT_ATOMS: atom_id res chain seq x y z
N MET A 1 -2.50 -33.70 -17.59
CA MET A 1 -1.59 -32.57 -17.90
C MET A 1 -2.29 -31.20 -18.06
N GLY A 2 -3.62 -31.08 -17.86
CA GLY A 2 -4.33 -29.79 -18.03
C GLY A 2 -4.30 -28.81 -16.85
N LEU A 3 -4.12 -29.30 -15.62
CA LEU A 3 -4.19 -28.47 -14.39
C LEU A 3 -3.02 -27.48 -14.22
N THR A 4 -1.86 -27.76 -14.84
CA THR A 4 -0.66 -26.93 -14.74
C THR A 4 -0.71 -25.72 -15.67
N LEU A 5 -1.26 -25.88 -16.87
CA LEU A 5 -1.39 -24.82 -17.89
C LEU A 5 -2.41 -23.74 -17.48
N GLU A 6 -3.53 -24.14 -16.90
CA GLU A 6 -4.50 -23.18 -16.35
C GLU A 6 -3.88 -22.41 -15.18
N ARG A 7 -3.20 -23.07 -14.24
CA ARG A 7 -2.55 -22.40 -13.10
C ARG A 7 -1.48 -21.37 -13.50
N SER A 8 -0.81 -21.52 -14.64
CA SER A 8 0.11 -20.52 -15.20
C SER A 8 -0.63 -19.30 -15.78
N SER A 9 -1.70 -19.52 -16.55
CA SER A 9 -2.55 -18.46 -17.11
C SER A 9 -3.21 -17.60 -16.01
N LEU A 10 -3.60 -18.23 -14.92
CA LEU A 10 -4.29 -17.59 -13.79
C LEU A 10 -3.37 -16.74 -12.92
N ARG A 11 -2.13 -17.20 -12.67
CA ARG A 11 -1.11 -16.37 -12.03
C ARG A 11 -0.80 -15.15 -12.87
N HIS A 12 -0.71 -15.31 -14.19
CA HIS A 12 -0.45 -14.22 -15.11
C HIS A 12 -1.55 -13.14 -15.07
N ARG A 13 -2.83 -13.54 -15.07
CA ARG A 13 -3.96 -12.62 -14.94
C ARG A 13 -3.98 -11.83 -13.61
N LYS A 14 -3.74 -12.50 -12.48
CA LYS A 14 -3.65 -11.83 -11.17
C LYS A 14 -2.48 -10.83 -11.15
N SER A 15 -1.33 -11.20 -11.69
CA SER A 15 -0.18 -10.32 -11.81
C SER A 15 -0.47 -9.11 -12.68
N ASN A 16 -1.15 -9.30 -13.82
CA ASN A 16 -1.53 -8.20 -14.71
C ASN A 16 -2.48 -7.21 -14.03
N LEU A 17 -3.47 -7.69 -13.27
CA LEU A 17 -4.35 -6.81 -12.49
C LEU A 17 -3.57 -6.01 -11.44
N ILE A 18 -2.66 -6.67 -10.69
CA ILE A 18 -1.82 -6.00 -9.69
C ILE A 18 -0.93 -4.95 -10.36
N ASN A 19 -0.35 -5.25 -11.51
CA ASN A 19 0.52 -4.32 -12.24
C ASN A 19 -0.27 -3.13 -12.78
N ASN A 20 -1.43 -3.35 -13.40
CA ASN A 20 -2.30 -2.26 -13.88
C ASN A 20 -2.73 -1.33 -12.74
N VAL A 21 -3.09 -1.88 -11.58
CA VAL A 21 -3.45 -1.07 -10.41
C VAL A 21 -2.24 -0.30 -9.87
N LYS A 22 -1.05 -0.91 -9.84
CA LYS A 22 0.18 -0.21 -9.45
C LYS A 22 0.57 0.90 -10.42
N GLU A 23 0.34 0.72 -11.72
CA GLU A 23 0.61 1.73 -12.74
C GLU A 23 -0.37 2.91 -12.63
N GLN A 24 -1.67 2.63 -12.50
CA GLN A 24 -2.70 3.67 -12.37
C GLN A 24 -2.51 4.53 -11.12
N PHE A 25 -2.03 3.94 -10.02
CA PHE A 25 -1.79 4.65 -8.76
C PHE A 25 -0.30 4.68 -8.39
N ALA A 26 0.56 5.02 -9.35
CA ALA A 26 2.02 5.04 -9.16
C ALA A 26 2.51 5.93 -7.99
N ASN A 27 1.71 6.93 -7.59
CA ASN A 27 1.98 7.81 -6.45
C ASN A 27 1.60 7.21 -5.09
N PHE A 28 1.06 5.99 -5.06
CA PHE A 28 0.63 5.29 -3.86
C PHE A 28 1.38 3.96 -3.73
N ASN A 29 1.63 3.57 -2.49
CA ASN A 29 1.91 2.20 -2.10
C ASN A 29 0.57 1.50 -1.95
N ILE A 30 0.36 0.42 -2.71
CA ILE A 30 -0.91 -0.30 -2.75
C ILE A 30 -0.69 -1.69 -2.16
N ILE A 31 -1.46 -2.03 -1.14
CA ILE A 31 -1.51 -3.35 -0.54
C ILE A 31 -2.86 -3.97 -0.90
N LEU A 32 -2.84 -5.08 -1.62
CA LEU A 32 -4.04 -5.81 -2.03
C LEU A 32 -4.07 -7.17 -1.36
N GLN A 33 -5.09 -7.43 -0.55
CA GLN A 33 -5.40 -8.73 0.01
C GLN A 33 -6.62 -9.31 -0.71
N PHE A 34 -6.45 -10.49 -1.28
CA PHE A 34 -7.53 -11.22 -1.93
C PHE A 34 -8.15 -12.20 -0.93
N LEU A 35 -9.48 -12.34 -0.94
CA LEU A 35 -10.15 -13.36 -0.13
C LEU A 35 -9.84 -14.76 -0.67
N ASP A 36 -9.80 -15.74 0.21
CA ASP A 36 -9.67 -17.15 -0.17
C ASP A 36 -11.03 -17.67 -0.62
N SER A 37 -11.31 -17.44 -1.91
CA SER A 37 -12.34 -18.16 -2.65
C SER A 37 -11.69 -19.26 -3.49
N ASN A 38 -12.28 -20.45 -3.47
CA ASN A 38 -11.93 -21.56 -4.37
C ASN A 38 -12.29 -21.24 -5.84
N ASP A 39 -13.22 -20.31 -6.04
CA ASP A 39 -13.53 -19.73 -7.34
C ASP A 39 -12.65 -18.48 -7.55
N TYR A 40 -11.66 -18.64 -8.44
CA TYR A 40 -10.67 -17.61 -8.73
C TYR A 40 -11.21 -16.52 -9.68
N LEU A 41 -12.23 -16.81 -10.49
CA LEU A 41 -12.86 -15.82 -11.37
C LEU A 41 -13.67 -14.82 -10.55
N ASN A 42 -14.21 -15.28 -9.43
CA ASN A 42 -14.97 -14.48 -8.48
C ASN A 42 -14.17 -14.07 -7.23
N ARG A 43 -12.82 -14.14 -7.28
CA ARG A 43 -11.97 -13.81 -6.13
C ARG A 43 -12.04 -12.31 -5.84
N ARG A 44 -12.91 -11.93 -4.90
CA ARG A 44 -13.07 -10.55 -4.48
C ARG A 44 -11.82 -10.07 -3.73
N ILE A 45 -11.47 -8.81 -3.96
CA ILE A 45 -10.50 -8.10 -3.11
C ILE A 45 -11.15 -7.99 -1.74
N GLY A 46 -10.49 -8.57 -0.73
CA GLY A 46 -10.93 -8.48 0.66
C GLY A 46 -10.56 -7.14 1.26
N PHE A 47 -9.33 -6.69 1.00
CA PHE A 47 -8.83 -5.40 1.47
C PHE A 47 -7.93 -4.76 0.41
N ALA A 48 -8.12 -3.46 0.19
CA ALA A 48 -7.21 -2.62 -0.56
C ALA A 48 -6.80 -1.46 0.34
N LEU A 49 -5.50 -1.32 0.59
CA LEU A 49 -4.94 -0.18 1.30
C LEU A 49 -4.10 0.63 0.33
N CYS A 50 -4.45 1.90 0.14
CA CYS A 50 -3.70 2.86 -0.67
C CYS A 50 -3.05 3.87 0.26
N ILE A 51 -1.72 3.82 0.34
CA ILE A 51 -0.93 4.73 1.16
C ILE A 51 -0.18 5.66 0.22
N PRO A 52 -0.45 6.97 0.22
CA PRO A 52 0.32 7.90 -0.60
C PRO A 52 1.82 7.80 -0.31
N LYS A 53 2.65 7.88 -1.33
CA LYS A 53 4.10 7.91 -1.16
C LYS A 53 4.53 9.29 -0.72
N TYR A 54 5.21 9.37 0.43
CA TYR A 54 5.58 10.65 1.04
C TYR A 54 6.47 11.51 0.14
N ASP A 55 7.39 10.90 -0.61
CA ASP A 55 8.29 11.56 -1.57
C ASP A 55 7.54 12.24 -2.72
N LYS A 56 6.36 11.71 -3.08
CA LYS A 56 5.51 12.22 -4.19
C LYS A 56 4.61 13.39 -3.80
N PHE A 57 4.55 13.75 -2.53
CA PHE A 57 3.81 14.93 -2.10
C PHE A 57 4.53 16.23 -2.48
N SER A 58 3.76 17.31 -2.65
CA SER A 58 4.30 18.66 -2.78
C SER A 58 5.03 19.08 -1.51
N ASP A 59 5.99 19.99 -1.63
CA ASP A 59 6.79 20.44 -0.49
C ASP A 59 5.95 21.14 0.58
N ASP A 60 4.92 21.89 0.17
CA ASP A 60 3.95 22.50 1.08
C ASP A 60 3.22 21.44 1.92
N PHE A 61 2.79 20.34 1.29
CA PHE A 61 2.08 19.28 1.98
C PHE A 61 3.01 18.48 2.90
N LYS A 62 4.25 18.22 2.45
CA LYS A 62 5.30 17.63 3.31
C LYS A 62 5.55 18.48 4.54
N LEU A 63 5.62 19.81 4.40
CA LEU A 63 5.81 20.75 5.50
C LEU A 63 4.65 20.69 6.50
N ILE A 64 3.40 20.64 6.02
CA ILE A 64 2.22 20.48 6.88
C ILE A 64 2.30 19.18 7.68
N ILE A 65 2.65 18.06 7.02
CA ILE A 65 2.82 16.77 7.69
C ILE A 65 3.92 16.84 8.74
N LYS A 66 5.10 17.41 8.43
CA LYS A 66 6.21 17.57 9.38
C LYS A 66 5.80 18.41 10.60
N ARG A 67 5.09 19.52 10.40
CA ARG A 67 4.59 20.37 11.49
C ARG A 67 3.59 19.64 12.38
N LYS A 68 2.66 18.90 11.77
CA LYS A 68 1.68 18.09 12.51
C LYS A 68 2.37 16.97 13.29
N TRP A 69 3.35 16.31 12.67
CA TRP A 69 4.17 15.28 13.32
C TRP A 69 4.91 15.83 14.55
N ALA A 70 5.66 16.94 14.39
CA ALA A 70 6.36 17.57 15.50
C ALA A 70 5.43 17.96 16.67
N THR A 71 4.22 18.44 16.34
CA THR A 71 3.20 18.79 17.35
C THR A 71 2.69 17.57 18.11
N GLU A 72 2.46 16.45 17.42
CA GLU A 72 2.00 15.20 18.05
C GLU A 72 3.11 14.49 18.84
N THR A 73 4.37 14.57 18.40
CA THR A 73 5.52 14.07 19.17
C THR A 73 5.66 14.81 20.51
N LEU A 74 5.50 16.13 20.52
CA LEU A 74 5.53 16.94 21.75
C LEU A 74 4.40 16.58 22.74
N ARG A 75 3.28 16.05 22.24
CA ARG A 75 2.16 15.59 23.07
C ARG A 75 2.39 14.21 23.68
N ASN A 76 3.45 13.50 23.28
CA ASN A 76 3.92 12.22 23.81
C ASN A 76 2.84 11.12 23.91
N LYS A 77 1.86 11.16 23.00
CA LYS A 77 0.72 10.23 23.00
C LYS A 77 0.98 8.91 22.25
N MET A 78 2.16 8.74 21.66
CA MET A 78 2.49 7.63 20.77
C MET A 78 3.70 6.86 21.32
N GLY A 79 3.70 5.54 21.12
CA GLY A 79 4.81 4.67 21.56
C GLY A 79 6.14 5.01 20.87
N GLU A 80 7.24 4.82 21.59
CA GLU A 80 8.59 5.20 21.16
C GLU A 80 9.01 4.55 19.82
N SER A 81 8.69 3.27 19.63
CA SER A 81 8.98 2.53 18.40
C SER A 81 8.27 3.12 17.16
N PHE A 82 7.04 3.62 17.34
CA PHE A 82 6.29 4.30 16.27
C PHE A 82 6.91 5.66 15.97
N THR A 83 7.31 6.40 17.01
CA THR A 83 7.97 7.70 16.87
C THR A 83 9.29 7.59 16.10
N GLN A 84 10.12 6.60 16.41
CA GLN A 84 11.38 6.36 15.70
C GLN A 84 11.16 6.02 14.22
N LEU A 85 10.11 5.22 13.91
CA LEU A 85 9.77 4.87 12.54
C LEU A 85 9.34 6.10 11.73
N CYS A 86 8.44 6.92 12.27
CA CYS A 86 7.99 8.16 11.62
C CYS A 86 9.15 9.15 11.42
N ASN A 87 10.06 9.28 12.38
CA ASN A 87 11.25 10.13 12.23
C ASN A 87 12.13 9.70 11.05
N ARG A 88 12.27 8.39 10.78
CA ARG A 88 13.03 7.90 9.61
C ARG A 88 12.35 8.21 8.27
N ILE A 89 11.03 8.30 8.25
CA ILE A 89 10.24 8.54 7.03
C ILE A 89 10.12 10.05 6.75
N PHE A 90 10.05 10.87 7.78
CA PHE A 90 9.79 12.31 7.66
C PHE A 90 11.02 13.22 7.85
N ALA A 91 12.18 12.71 8.28
CA ALA A 91 13.43 13.47 8.31
C ALA A 91 13.82 13.89 6.89
#